data_AF-G7NY82-F1
#
_entry.id   AF-G7NY82-F1
#
_cell.length_a   1.000
_cell.length_b   1.000
_cell.length_c   1.000
_cell.angle_alpha   90.00
_cell.angle_beta   90.00
_cell.angle_gamma   90.00
#
_symmetry.space_group_name_H-M   'P 1'
#
loop_
_entity.id
_entity.type
_entity.pdbx_description
1 polymer ?
#
loop_
_entity_poly.entity_id
_entity_poly.type
_entity_poly.pdbx_seq_one_letter_code
_entity_poly.pdbx_strand_id
1 'polypeptide(L)'
;MDKKVFQFLNAFISKRNPQQINWTILYRKKRKKGQSEEIQKKRTHPAVKFQIAITGASLADIMAKRNQKPEVRMAQREQTTRAAKEAQKAKQASKKTAMAAAKAPTKAAPEQKIVKPVTISAP
;
A
#
# COMPACT_ATOMS: atom_id res chain seq x y z
N MET A 1 57.24 -16.59 34.88
CA MET A 1 57.01 -17.47 33.71
C MET A 1 55.63 -17.17 33.17
N ASP A 2 55.53 -16.49 32.04
CA ASP A 2 54.24 -16.20 31.41
C ASP A 2 53.61 -17.50 30.90
N LYS A 3 52.43 -17.86 31.43
CA LYS A 3 51.75 -19.13 31.15
C LYS A 3 51.04 -19.12 29.78
N LYS A 4 51.73 -18.68 28.73
CA LYS A 4 51.17 -18.64 27.37
C LYS A 4 51.34 -20.01 26.71
N VAL A 5 50.24 -20.77 26.65
CA VAL A 5 50.21 -22.10 26.02
C VAL A 5 50.20 -21.93 24.51
N PHE A 6 51.10 -22.64 23.82
CA PHE A 6 51.17 -22.68 22.37
C PHE A 6 50.90 -24.11 21.88
N GLN A 7 50.03 -24.26 20.89
CA GLN A 7 49.79 -25.52 20.21
C GLN A 7 50.62 -25.54 18.92
N PHE A 8 51.33 -26.63 18.68
CA PHE A 8 52.20 -26.80 17.52
C PHE A 8 51.86 -28.10 16.79
N LEU A 9 51.72 -28.02 15.46
CA LEU A 9 51.54 -29.21 14.62
C LEU A 9 52.86 -29.99 14.46
N ASN A 10 54.01 -29.30 14.51
CA ASN A 10 55.36 -29.84 14.40
C ASN A 10 56.35 -28.92 15.14
N ALA A 11 57.59 -29.38 15.38
CA ALA A 11 58.56 -28.72 16.24
C ALA A 11 58.91 -27.25 15.85
N PHE A 12 58.43 -26.28 16.65
CA PHE A 12 58.75 -24.84 16.53
C PHE A 12 59.98 -24.42 17.36
N ILE A 13 60.93 -25.34 17.56
CA ILE A 13 62.01 -25.16 18.56
C ILE A 13 63.07 -24.15 18.10
N SER A 14 63.36 -24.06 16.79
CA SER A 14 64.42 -23.22 16.23
C SER A 14 64.10 -21.70 16.17
N LYS A 15 63.05 -21.23 16.86
CA LYS A 15 62.64 -19.80 16.97
C LYS A 15 62.51 -19.02 15.63
N ARG A 16 62.33 -19.72 14.49
CA ARG A 16 62.23 -19.08 13.16
C ARG A 16 60.93 -18.28 13.02
N ASN A 17 61.00 -17.09 12.42
CA ASN A 17 59.84 -16.22 12.27
C ASN A 17 58.86 -16.77 11.20
N PRO A 18 57.60 -17.12 11.56
CA PRO A 18 56.64 -17.64 10.59
C PRO A 18 56.34 -16.66 9.44
N GLN A 19 56.47 -15.34 9.65
CA GLN A 19 56.30 -14.33 8.58
C GLN A 19 57.32 -14.43 7.44
N GLN A 20 58.39 -15.21 7.60
CA GLN A 20 59.41 -15.47 6.57
C GLN A 20 59.31 -16.87 5.96
N ILE A 21 58.53 -17.78 6.56
CA ILE A 21 58.37 -19.15 6.09
C ILE A 21 57.22 -19.22 5.07
N ASN A 22 57.58 -19.40 3.79
CA ASN A 22 56.71 -19.22 2.62
C ASN A 22 55.35 -19.93 2.65
N TRP A 23 55.25 -21.09 3.32
CA TRP A 23 54.03 -21.91 3.34
C TRP A 23 53.10 -21.61 4.52
N THR A 24 53.49 -20.78 5.49
CA THR A 24 52.63 -20.49 6.66
C THR A 24 51.47 -19.56 6.31
N ILE A 25 50.37 -19.69 7.05
CA ILE A 25 49.20 -18.80 6.93
C ILE A 25 49.59 -17.33 7.15
N LEU A 26 50.50 -17.06 8.10
CA LEU A 26 50.91 -15.69 8.42
C LEU A 26 51.77 -15.06 7.31
N TYR A 27 52.70 -15.82 6.71
CA TYR A 27 53.42 -15.37 5.51
C TYR A 27 52.43 -15.09 4.37
N ARG A 28 51.48 -16.00 4.13
CA ARG A 28 50.47 -15.84 3.07
C ARG A 28 49.66 -14.56 3.27
N LYS A 29 49.16 -14.29 4.49
CA LYS A 29 48.46 -13.04 4.83
C LYS A 29 49.34 -11.80 4.63
N LYS A 30 50.60 -11.81 5.11
CA LYS A 30 51.55 -10.69 4.95
C LYS A 30 51.87 -10.37 3.48
N ARG A 31 52.02 -11.40 2.65
CA ARG A 31 52.33 -11.28 1.21
C ARG A 31 51.08 -11.23 0.32
N LYS A 32 49.87 -11.11 0.89
CA LYS A 32 48.58 -11.18 0.18
C LYS A 32 48.46 -12.36 -0.79
N LYS A 33 49.00 -13.53 -0.40
CA LYS A 33 48.94 -14.78 -1.18
C LYS A 33 47.72 -15.61 -0.80
N GLY A 34 47.03 -16.12 -1.82
CA GLY A 34 45.75 -16.82 -1.68
C GLY A 34 44.58 -15.84 -1.68
N GLN A 35 43.37 -16.38 -1.82
CA GLN A 35 42.17 -15.58 -1.76
C GLN A 35 41.99 -15.05 -0.33
N SER A 36 42.03 -13.74 -0.17
CA SER A 36 41.30 -13.12 0.94
C SER A 36 39.82 -13.28 0.65
N GLU A 37 39.05 -13.77 1.61
CA GLU A 37 37.61 -13.53 1.65
C GLU A 37 37.41 -12.02 1.87
N GLU A 38 37.53 -11.26 0.79
CA GLU A 38 37.37 -9.81 0.75
C GLU A 38 35.88 -9.47 0.82
N ILE A 39 35.23 -9.89 1.90
CA ILE A 39 33.89 -9.48 2.28
C ILE A 39 33.99 -8.07 2.90
N GLN A 40 34.59 -7.13 2.17
CA GLN A 40 34.22 -5.72 2.28
C GLN A 40 32.84 -5.52 1.66
N LYS A 41 31.82 -6.21 2.18
CA LYS A 41 30.42 -5.87 1.92
C LYS A 41 30.07 -4.63 2.74
N LYS A 42 30.65 -3.48 2.37
CA LYS A 42 30.04 -2.17 2.63
C LYS A 42 28.78 -2.04 1.77
N ARG A 43 27.75 -2.81 2.14
CA ARG A 43 26.40 -2.75 1.55
C ARG A 43 25.65 -1.55 2.13
N THR A 44 25.95 -0.35 1.65
CA THR A 44 25.03 0.78 1.76
C THR A 44 23.98 0.65 0.67
N HIS A 45 22.82 0.08 1.01
CA HIS A 45 21.66 0.05 0.12
C HIS A 45 20.83 1.33 0.33
N PRO A 46 20.61 2.17 -0.70
CA PRO A 46 19.71 3.30 -0.59
C PRO A 46 18.26 2.82 -0.56
N ALA A 47 17.48 3.25 0.43
CA ALA A 47 16.06 2.95 0.51
C ALA A 47 15.25 4.02 -0.25
N VAL A 48 14.58 3.62 -1.34
CA VAL A 48 13.61 4.47 -2.04
C VAL A 48 12.21 3.96 -1.73
N LYS A 49 11.33 4.86 -1.26
CA LYS A 49 9.94 4.56 -0.90
C LYS A 49 9.01 5.20 -1.93
N PHE A 50 8.02 4.45 -2.41
CA PHE A 50 6.98 4.93 -3.32
C PHE A 50 5.58 4.78 -2.71
N GLN A 51 4.58 5.42 -3.32
CA GLN A 51 3.25 5.62 -2.75
C GLN A 51 2.56 4.34 -2.21
N ILE A 52 2.01 4.49 -1.01
CA ILE A 52 1.25 3.49 -0.27
C ILE A 52 -0.13 3.29 -0.90
N ALA A 53 -0.60 2.05 -0.97
CA ALA A 53 -1.99 1.74 -1.37
C ALA A 53 -2.97 2.16 -0.27
N ILE A 54 -4.06 2.83 -0.63
CA ILE A 54 -5.03 3.38 0.32
C ILE A 54 -6.27 2.49 0.33
N THR A 55 -6.73 2.07 1.51
CA THR A 55 -7.96 1.30 1.65
C THR A 55 -9.13 2.03 0.98
N GLY A 56 -9.76 1.40 -0.01
CA GLY A 56 -10.85 1.98 -0.81
C GLY A 56 -10.46 2.47 -2.21
N ALA A 57 -9.19 2.44 -2.62
CA ALA A 57 -8.77 2.66 -4.00
C ALA A 57 -7.53 1.82 -4.36
N SER A 58 -7.59 1.06 -5.47
CA SER A 58 -6.41 0.29 -5.89
C SER A 58 -5.30 1.22 -6.38
N LEU A 59 -4.04 0.77 -6.27
CA LEU A 59 -2.88 1.51 -6.80
C LEU A 59 -3.02 1.78 -8.31
N ALA A 60 -3.65 0.87 -9.04
CA ALA A 60 -3.93 1.00 -10.47
C ALA A 60 -4.93 2.14 -10.74
N ASP A 61 -6.02 2.23 -9.98
CA ASP A 61 -7.01 3.33 -10.10
C ASP A 61 -6.37 4.69 -9.82
N ILE A 62 -5.49 4.75 -8.82
CA ILE A 62 -4.76 5.96 -8.44
C ILE A 62 -3.82 6.40 -9.58
N MET A 63 -3.03 5.48 -10.15
CA MET A 63 -2.15 5.78 -11.27
C MET A 63 -2.93 6.16 -12.54
N ALA A 64 -4.00 5.43 -12.87
CA ALA A 64 -4.84 5.68 -14.03
C ALA A 64 -5.49 7.07 -13.95
N LYS A 65 -6.02 7.47 -12.78
CA LYS A 65 -6.58 8.81 -12.54
C LYS A 65 -5.51 9.91 -12.57
N ARG A 66 -4.34 9.68 -11.95
CA ARG A 66 -3.24 10.65 -11.90
C ARG A 66 -2.68 10.96 -13.30
N ASN A 67 -2.52 9.93 -14.13
CA ASN A 67 -1.87 10.03 -15.44
C ASN A 67 -2.84 10.43 -16.58
N GLN A 68 -4.11 10.76 -16.29
CA GLN A 68 -5.05 11.24 -17.32
C GLN A 68 -4.54 12.53 -17.97
N LYS A 69 -4.67 12.65 -19.30
CA LYS A 69 -4.37 13.90 -20.02
C LYS A 69 -5.23 15.06 -19.49
N PRO A 70 -4.70 16.30 -19.46
CA PRO A 70 -5.42 17.46 -18.91
C PRO A 70 -6.73 17.73 -19.66
N GLU A 71 -6.76 17.52 -20.97
CA GLU A 71 -7.96 17.64 -21.82
C GLU A 71 -9.12 16.77 -21.34
N VAL A 72 -8.87 15.48 -21.07
CA VAL A 72 -9.88 14.54 -20.55
C VAL A 72 -10.38 14.96 -19.17
N ARG A 73 -9.46 15.45 -18.32
CA ARG A 73 -9.81 16.01 -17.00
C ARG A 73 -10.68 17.27 -17.11
N MET A 74 -10.45 18.12 -18.11
CA MET A 74 -11.26 19.32 -18.36
C MET A 74 -12.63 18.97 -18.94
N ALA A 75 -12.71 18.06 -19.92
CA ALA A 75 -13.99 17.58 -20.48
C ALA A 75 -14.91 17.00 -19.39
N GLN A 76 -14.38 16.17 -18.48
CA GLN A 76 -15.16 15.62 -17.36
C GLN A 76 -15.65 16.70 -16.40
N ARG A 77 -14.84 17.73 -16.12
CA ARG A 77 -15.23 18.89 -15.29
C ARG A 77 -16.36 19.69 -15.94
N GLU A 78 -16.31 19.89 -17.25
CA GLU A 78 -17.37 20.60 -17.96
C GLU A 78 -18.67 19.80 -18.00
N GLN A 79 -18.62 18.51 -18.31
CA GLN A 79 -19.81 17.65 -18.34
C GLN A 79 -20.50 17.59 -16.98
N THR A 80 -19.73 17.38 -15.90
CA THR A 80 -20.27 17.40 -14.53
C THR A 80 -20.84 18.77 -14.15
N THR A 81 -20.23 19.87 -14.59
CA THR A 81 -20.76 21.23 -14.39
C THR A 81 -22.08 21.46 -15.15
N ARG A 82 -22.22 20.95 -16.38
CA ARG A 82 -23.45 21.06 -17.19
C ARG A 82 -24.58 20.25 -16.58
N ALA A 83 -24.34 18.97 -16.26
CA ALA A 83 -25.31 18.09 -15.61
C ALA A 83 -25.79 18.65 -14.26
N ALA A 84 -24.90 19.25 -13.45
CA ALA A 84 -25.28 19.92 -12.21
C ALA A 84 -26.23 21.11 -12.45
N LYS A 85 -25.97 21.94 -13.47
CA LYS A 85 -26.84 23.08 -13.83
C LYS A 85 -28.22 22.63 -14.32
N GLU A 86 -28.28 21.55 -15.10
CA GLU A 86 -29.53 20.99 -15.60
C GLU A 86 -30.36 20.32 -14.49
N ALA A 87 -29.72 19.55 -13.61
CA ALA A 87 -30.38 19.00 -12.42
C ALA A 87 -30.95 20.09 -11.50
N GLN A 88 -30.29 21.25 -11.38
CA GLN A 88 -30.83 22.41 -10.67
C GLN A 88 -32.06 23.01 -11.38
N LYS A 89 -32.02 23.19 -12.70
CA LYS A 89 -33.19 23.66 -13.48
C LYS A 89 -34.38 22.70 -13.37
N ALA A 90 -34.15 21.39 -13.46
CA ALA A 90 -35.18 20.37 -13.31
C ALA A 90 -35.80 20.40 -11.90
N LYS A 91 -34.98 20.53 -10.84
CA LYS A 91 -35.46 20.72 -9.46
C LYS A 91 -36.24 22.02 -9.25
N GLN A 92 -35.94 23.08 -10.00
CA GLN A 92 -36.73 24.32 -9.98
C GLN A 92 -38.07 24.16 -10.73
N ALA A 93 -38.08 23.43 -11.85
CA ALA A 93 -39.30 23.13 -12.60
C ALA A 93 -40.24 22.19 -11.82
N SER A 94 -39.73 21.12 -11.20
CA SER A 94 -40.55 20.20 -10.40
C SER A 94 -41.12 20.85 -9.14
N LYS A 95 -40.40 21.79 -8.51
CA LYS A 95 -40.96 22.65 -7.46
C LYS A 95 -42.17 23.47 -7.95
N LYS A 96 -42.12 24.00 -9.18
CA LYS A 96 -43.23 24.76 -9.78
C LYS A 96 -44.44 23.88 -10.12
N THR A 97 -44.25 22.65 -10.63
CA THR A 97 -45.37 21.74 -10.94
C THR A 97 -45.94 21.03 -9.71
N ALA A 98 -45.14 20.73 -8.69
CA ALA A 98 -45.64 20.21 -7.41
C ALA A 98 -46.59 21.20 -6.71
N MET A 99 -46.33 22.51 -6.80
CA MET A 99 -47.25 23.56 -6.34
C MET A 99 -48.57 23.62 -7.13
N ALA A 100 -48.63 23.06 -8.35
CA ALA A 100 -49.83 23.02 -9.17
C ALA A 100 -50.67 21.74 -8.93
N ALA A 101 -50.03 20.60 -8.65
CA ALA A 101 -50.71 19.31 -8.47
C ALA A 101 -51.48 19.18 -7.14
N ALA A 102 -51.15 19.99 -6.12
CA ALA A 102 -51.82 19.99 -4.81
C ALA A 102 -53.25 20.60 -4.80
N LYS A 103 -53.99 20.51 -5.91
CA LYS A 103 -55.27 21.22 -6.14
C LYS A 103 -56.41 20.38 -6.77
N ALA A 104 -56.37 19.05 -6.79
CA ALA A 104 -57.42 18.20 -7.40
C ALA A 104 -57.98 17.08 -6.46
N PRO A 105 -59.30 16.75 -6.47
CA PRO A 105 -59.96 15.92 -5.44
C PRO A 105 -60.55 14.56 -5.91
N THR A 106 -60.89 13.66 -4.98
CA THR A 106 -61.60 12.37 -5.21
C THR A 106 -62.73 12.10 -4.18
N LYS A 107 -63.72 11.22 -4.48
CA LYS A 107 -65.01 11.05 -3.76
C LYS A 107 -65.37 9.54 -3.50
N ALA A 108 -66.22 9.26 -2.51
CA ALA A 108 -66.51 7.96 -1.80
C ALA A 108 -67.31 6.87 -2.61
N ALA A 109 -67.73 5.66 -2.13
CA ALA A 109 -68.11 5.12 -0.78
C ALA A 109 -68.10 3.52 -0.67
N PRO A 110 -68.80 2.77 0.24
CA PRO A 110 -68.10 2.04 1.34
C PRO A 110 -68.56 0.59 1.78
N GLU A 111 -67.92 0.12 2.90
CA GLU A 111 -68.31 -0.90 3.93
C GLU A 111 -68.29 -2.40 3.46
N GLN A 112 -68.21 -3.48 4.27
CA GLN A 112 -68.43 -3.70 5.73
C GLN A 112 -67.24 -4.33 6.53
N LYS A 113 -67.50 -5.31 7.45
CA LYS A 113 -66.60 -5.83 8.53
C LYS A 113 -66.70 -7.36 8.74
N ILE A 114 -65.66 -7.97 9.34
CA ILE A 114 -65.72 -9.08 10.34
C ILE A 114 -64.38 -9.13 11.14
N VAL A 115 -64.37 -9.75 12.33
CA VAL A 115 -63.43 -9.49 13.44
C VAL A 115 -62.32 -10.57 13.60
N LYS A 116 -61.23 -10.17 14.27
CA LYS A 116 -59.97 -10.90 14.59
C LYS A 116 -60.20 -12.17 15.47
N PRO A 117 -59.18 -13.03 15.63
CA PRO A 117 -58.29 -12.85 16.80
C PRO A 117 -56.77 -13.00 16.52
N VAL A 118 -55.99 -12.66 17.54
CA VAL A 118 -54.51 -12.59 17.54
C VAL A 118 -53.89 -13.92 17.95
N THR A 119 -52.77 -14.32 17.33
CA THR A 119 -51.84 -15.33 17.87
C THR A 119 -50.55 -14.69 18.36
N ILE A 120 -50.08 -15.12 19.53
CA ILE A 120 -48.93 -14.56 20.25
C ILE A 120 -47.68 -15.37 19.91
N SER A 121 -46.55 -14.69 19.76
CA SER A 121 -45.22 -15.30 19.56
C SER A 121 -44.47 -15.43 20.88
N ALA A 122 -43.89 -16.60 21.13
CA ALA A 122 -42.82 -16.85 22.12
C ALA A 122 -42.23 -18.27 21.92
N PRO A 123 -41.03 -18.57 22.45
CA PRO A 123 -39.98 -17.65 22.91
C PRO A 123 -38.85 -17.47 21.88
#